data_AF-A0AAW3I4P0-F1
#
_entry.id   AF-A0AAW3I4P0-F1
#
_cell.length_a   1.000
_cell.length_b   1.000
_cell.length_c   1.000
_cell.angle_alpha   90.00
_cell.angle_beta   90.00
_cell.angle_gamma   90.00
#
_symmetry.space_group_name_H-M   'P 1'
#
loop_
_entity.id
_entity.type
_entity.pdbx_description
1 polymer ?
#
loop_
_entity_poly.entity_id
_entity_poly.type
_entity_poly.pdbx_seq_one_letter_code
_entity_poly.pdbx_strand_id
1 'polypeptide(L)'
;MSDDTGHERFLVALALAMVDQPRATLQELAKAVGVSKATLYRFCQTRDQLVLRLTTHCAHIMKKALADSHLDTAPPREALRNLIQQNMAHKELTAFLMYNWKPDNEQQPDIMSSWSGYQESLDAFFLRGQREGAFRVDIPAAALTEMFFGVLTSMVDAERRGRVARLGIASVVEQMMLHGIASEPVRAPAQGAPA
;
A
#
# COMPACT_ATOMS: atom_id res chain seq x y z
N MET A 1 -1.65 -1.18 25.62
CA MET A 1 -2.35 -0.71 24.40
C MET A 1 -2.04 0.76 24.06
N SER A 2 -1.82 1.69 25.01
CA SER A 2 -1.47 3.09 24.69
C SER A 2 -0.05 3.31 24.16
N ASP A 3 0.91 2.48 24.57
CA ASP A 3 2.34 2.60 24.18
C ASP A 3 2.59 2.22 22.71
N ASP A 4 1.87 1.21 22.22
CA ASP A 4 1.98 0.69 20.86
C ASP A 4 1.47 1.70 19.81
N THR A 5 0.32 2.32 20.05
CA THR A 5 -0.20 3.41 19.19
C THR A 5 0.68 4.67 19.24
N GLY A 6 1.35 4.92 20.37
CA GLY A 6 2.36 5.98 20.46
C GLY A 6 3.56 5.70 19.57
N HIS A 7 4.05 4.45 19.61
CA HIS A 7 5.17 3.99 18.81
C HIS A 7 4.88 4.01 17.31
N GLU A 8 3.73 3.49 16.88
CA GLU A 8 3.33 3.48 15.47
C GLU A 8 3.26 4.91 14.89
N ARG A 9 2.61 5.85 15.60
CA ARG A 9 2.56 7.26 15.17
C ARG A 9 3.95 7.89 15.05
N PHE A 10 4.86 7.53 15.94
CA PHE A 10 6.25 7.99 15.88
C PHE A 10 6.98 7.46 14.63
N LEU A 11 6.80 6.18 14.28
CA LEU A 11 7.38 5.58 13.09
C LEU A 11 6.82 6.21 11.80
N VAL A 12 5.50 6.40 11.73
CA VAL A 12 4.84 7.06 10.59
C VAL A 12 5.35 8.49 10.41
N ALA A 13 5.47 9.25 11.50
CA ALA A 13 6.00 10.61 11.46
C ALA A 13 7.46 10.65 10.97
N LEU A 14 8.30 9.70 11.41
CA LEU A 14 9.68 9.59 10.94
C LEU A 14 9.77 9.22 9.45
N ALA A 15 8.94 8.28 9.01
CA ALA A 15 8.85 7.87 7.62
C ALA A 15 8.50 9.06 6.71
N LEU A 16 7.47 9.82 7.09
CA LEU A 16 7.07 11.04 6.37
C LEU A 16 8.19 12.08 6.37
N ALA A 17 8.81 12.36 7.51
CA ALA A 17 9.90 13.33 7.61
C ALA A 17 11.11 12.95 6.72
N MET A 18 11.39 11.66 6.55
CA MET A 18 12.44 11.18 5.65
C MET A 18 12.10 11.37 4.17
N VAL A 19 10.82 11.26 3.80
CA VAL A 19 10.35 11.54 2.44
C VAL A 19 10.39 13.03 2.14
N ASP A 20 9.94 13.86 3.08
CA ASP A 20 9.89 15.32 2.91
C ASP A 20 11.28 15.96 2.97
N GLN A 21 12.20 15.36 3.75
CA GLN A 21 13.57 15.82 3.90
C GLN A 21 14.59 14.70 3.63
N PRO A 22 14.80 14.31 2.35
CA PRO A 22 15.66 13.17 1.99
C PRO A 22 17.11 13.29 2.44
N ARG A 23 17.59 14.52 2.68
CA ARG A 23 18.97 14.80 3.11
C ARG A 23 19.09 15.17 4.59
N ALA A 24 17.99 15.17 5.34
CA ALA A 24 18.02 15.50 6.76
C ALA A 24 18.90 14.53 7.55
N THR A 25 19.70 15.10 8.44
CA THR A 25 20.42 14.38 9.49
C THR A 25 19.44 13.81 10.52
N LEU A 26 19.86 12.82 11.32
CA LEU A 26 19.05 12.32 12.43
C LEU A 26 18.64 13.45 13.39
N GLN A 27 19.51 14.44 13.62
CA GLN A 27 19.18 15.58 14.47
C GLN A 27 18.03 16.43 13.89
N GLU A 28 18.03 16.68 12.58
CA GLU A 28 16.96 17.41 11.90
C GLU A 28 15.66 16.61 11.88
N LEU A 29 15.73 15.30 11.66
CA LEU A 29 14.57 14.41 11.73
C LEU A 29 13.95 14.38 13.14
N ALA A 30 14.78 14.31 14.19
CA ALA A 30 14.31 14.37 15.58
C ALA A 30 13.52 15.67 15.84
N LYS A 31 14.05 16.80 15.37
CA LYS A 31 13.38 18.11 15.45
C LYS A 31 12.06 18.11 14.67
N ALA A 32 12.05 17.54 13.46
CA ALA A 32 10.87 17.50 12.59
C ALA A 32 9.71 16.71 13.21
N VAL A 33 10.00 15.62 13.92
CA VAL A 33 8.98 14.77 14.57
C VAL A 33 8.74 15.11 16.04
N GLY A 34 9.35 16.19 16.54
CA GLY A 34 9.10 16.71 17.89
C GLY A 34 9.70 15.88 19.04
N VAL A 35 10.78 15.12 18.80
CA VAL A 35 11.47 14.34 19.84
C VAL A 35 12.87 14.87 20.13
N SER A 36 13.41 14.54 21.31
CA SER A 36 14.78 14.91 21.65
C SER A 36 15.80 14.14 20.80
N LYS A 37 16.99 14.74 20.60
CA LYS A 37 18.13 14.05 19.97
C LYS A 37 18.44 12.73 20.69
N ALA A 38 18.48 12.74 22.03
CA ALA A 38 18.75 11.53 22.82
C ALA A 38 17.70 10.42 22.58
N THR A 39 16.44 10.79 22.41
CA THR A 39 15.34 9.85 22.10
C THR A 39 15.58 9.18 20.75
N LEU A 40 15.85 9.95 19.69
CA LEU A 40 16.07 9.37 18.36
C LEU A 40 17.37 8.56 18.28
N TYR A 41 18.45 9.01 18.94
CA TYR A 41 19.73 8.28 18.95
C TYR A 41 19.65 6.96 19.72
N ARG A 42 18.79 6.85 20.74
CA ARG A 42 18.46 5.57 21.39
C ARG A 42 17.69 4.63 20.46
N PHE A 43 16.86 5.19 19.58
CA PHE A 43 16.09 4.42 18.59
C PHE A 43 16.99 3.96 17.42
N CYS A 44 17.81 4.85 16.88
CA CYS A 44 18.73 4.57 15.77
C CYS A 44 19.98 5.47 15.83
N GLN A 45 21.15 4.89 15.55
CA GLN A 45 22.43 5.57 15.56
C GLN A 45 22.85 6.07 14.17
N THR A 46 22.32 5.46 13.11
CA THR A 46 22.61 5.80 11.71
C THR A 46 21.34 5.93 10.89
N ARG A 47 21.44 6.66 9.76
CA ARG A 47 20.32 6.79 8.81
C ARG A 47 19.95 5.45 8.18
N ASP A 48 20.93 4.60 7.88
CA ASP A 48 20.65 3.26 7.34
C ASP A 48 19.94 2.37 8.36
N GLN A 49 20.29 2.46 9.66
CA GLN A 49 19.55 1.77 10.70
C GLN A 49 18.10 2.27 10.81
N LEU A 50 17.88 3.57 10.64
CA LEU A 50 16.54 4.15 10.60
C LEU A 50 15.74 3.62 9.39
N VAL A 51 16.34 3.63 8.19
CA VAL A 51 15.72 3.09 6.96
C VAL A 51 15.32 1.64 7.16
N LEU A 52 16.22 0.83 7.72
CA LEU A 52 15.95 -0.58 7.99
C LEU A 52 14.74 -0.74 8.94
N ARG A 53 14.77 -0.09 10.10
CA ARG A 53 13.67 -0.18 11.07
C ARG A 53 12.32 0.22 10.48
N LEU A 54 12.30 1.32 9.72
CA LEU A 54 11.09 1.78 9.06
C LEU A 54 10.63 0.80 7.96
N THR A 55 11.55 0.22 7.20
CA THR A 55 11.22 -0.78 6.16
C THR A 55 10.62 -2.04 6.79
N THR A 56 11.19 -2.53 7.90
CA THR A 56 10.62 -3.65 8.67
C THR A 56 9.23 -3.32 9.20
N HIS A 57 9.01 -2.10 9.69
CA HIS A 57 7.68 -1.67 10.13
C HIS A 57 6.69 -1.60 8.97
N CYS A 58 7.09 -1.06 7.81
CA CYS A 58 6.24 -1.02 6.62
C CYS A 58 5.82 -2.43 6.18
N ALA A 59 6.76 -3.38 6.16
CA ALA A 59 6.49 -4.78 5.88
C ALA A 59 5.43 -5.38 6.82
N HIS A 60 5.54 -5.12 8.13
CA HIS A 60 4.54 -5.57 9.11
C HIS A 60 3.16 -4.95 8.86
N ILE A 61 3.10 -3.64 8.62
CA ILE A 61 1.85 -2.93 8.35
C ILE A 61 1.19 -3.42 7.04
N MET A 62 1.97 -3.66 5.99
CA MET A 62 1.46 -4.19 4.73
C MET A 62 0.88 -5.60 4.88
N LYS A 63 1.55 -6.46 5.66
CA LYS A 63 1.01 -7.81 5.98
C LYS A 63 -0.29 -7.71 6.76
N LYS A 64 -0.37 -6.80 7.74
CA LYS A 64 -1.60 -6.54 8.50
C LYS A 64 -2.71 -6.00 7.60
N ALA A 65 -2.39 -5.07 6.70
CA ALA A 65 -3.34 -4.52 5.73
C ALA A 65 -3.95 -5.62 4.84
N LEU A 66 -3.16 -6.59 4.37
CA LEU A 66 -3.70 -7.75 3.64
C LEU A 66 -4.66 -8.58 4.49
N ALA A 67 -4.28 -8.89 5.74
CA ALA A 67 -5.12 -9.66 6.65
C ALA A 67 -6.46 -8.95 6.96
N ASP A 68 -6.38 -7.65 7.24
CA ASP A 68 -7.53 -6.80 7.56
C ASP A 68 -8.38 -6.46 6.32
N SER A 69 -7.92 -6.82 5.11
CA SER A 69 -8.69 -6.69 3.88
C SER A 69 -9.65 -7.86 3.65
N HIS A 70 -9.52 -8.93 4.42
CA HIS A 70 -10.33 -10.14 4.30
C HIS A 70 -10.33 -10.71 2.88
N LEU A 71 -9.15 -10.72 2.24
CA LEU A 71 -9.02 -11.04 0.83
C LEU A 71 -9.68 -12.37 0.51
N ASP A 72 -9.48 -13.42 1.31
CA ASP A 72 -9.99 -14.77 1.04
C ASP A 72 -11.46 -15.00 1.38
N THR A 73 -12.06 -14.18 2.24
CA THR A 73 -13.38 -14.46 2.84
C THR A 73 -14.47 -13.48 2.43
N ALA A 74 -14.12 -12.22 2.13
CA ALA A 74 -15.11 -11.23 1.68
C ALA A 74 -15.41 -11.36 0.18
N PRO A 75 -16.59 -10.88 -0.29
CA PRO A 75 -16.87 -10.77 -1.72
C PRO A 75 -15.75 -9.99 -2.44
N PRO A 76 -15.28 -10.40 -3.64
CA PRO A 76 -14.06 -9.85 -4.24
C PRO A 76 -14.05 -8.31 -4.39
N ARG A 77 -15.19 -7.72 -4.75
CA ARG A 77 -15.32 -6.26 -4.87
C ARG A 77 -15.25 -5.55 -3.53
N GLU A 78 -15.75 -6.17 -2.47
CA GLU A 78 -15.67 -5.65 -1.10
C GLU A 78 -14.25 -5.80 -0.56
N ALA A 79 -13.62 -6.97 -0.74
CA ALA A 79 -12.22 -7.20 -0.40
C ALA A 79 -11.28 -6.19 -1.07
N LEU A 80 -11.50 -5.86 -2.35
CA LEU A 80 -10.71 -4.83 -3.04
C LEU A 80 -10.91 -3.45 -2.43
N ARG A 81 -12.14 -3.09 -2.06
CA ARG A 81 -12.42 -1.83 -1.35
C ARG A 81 -11.68 -1.79 -0.02
N ASN A 82 -11.75 -2.86 0.77
CA ASN A 82 -11.04 -2.95 2.05
C ASN A 82 -9.54 -2.80 1.82
N LEU A 83 -8.97 -3.49 0.83
CA LEU A 83 -7.56 -3.37 0.47
C LEU A 83 -7.14 -1.95 0.13
N ILE A 84 -7.93 -1.23 -0.66
CA ILE A 84 -7.65 0.17 -1.00
C ILE A 84 -7.71 1.05 0.27
N GLN A 85 -8.71 0.86 1.13
CA GLN A 85 -8.84 1.63 2.37
C GLN A 85 -7.66 1.37 3.32
N GLN A 86 -7.26 0.10 3.50
CA GLN A 86 -6.11 -0.26 4.34
C GLN A 86 -4.81 0.36 3.81
N ASN A 87 -4.58 0.32 2.50
CA ASN A 87 -3.40 0.96 1.91
C ASN A 87 -3.44 2.50 2.07
N MET A 88 -4.61 3.13 1.89
CA MET A 88 -4.75 4.58 2.02
C MET A 88 -4.63 5.08 3.46
N ALA A 89 -4.97 4.24 4.45
CA ALA A 89 -4.74 4.53 5.87
C ALA A 89 -3.25 4.60 6.23
N HIS A 90 -2.39 3.94 5.45
CA HIS A 90 -0.94 3.82 5.68
C HIS A 90 -0.10 4.39 4.53
N LYS A 91 -0.65 5.31 3.74
CA LYS A 91 -0.02 5.86 2.52
C LYS A 91 1.33 6.54 2.75
N GLU A 92 1.58 7.10 3.94
CA GLU A 92 2.87 7.71 4.29
C GLU A 92 3.99 6.65 4.29
N LEU A 93 3.66 5.41 4.68
CA LEU A 93 4.58 4.27 4.62
C LEU A 93 4.79 3.80 3.18
N THR A 94 3.74 3.81 2.34
CA THR A 94 3.87 3.58 0.89
C THR A 94 4.82 4.60 0.27
N ALA A 95 4.64 5.89 0.56
CA ALA A 95 5.54 6.95 0.09
C ALA A 95 6.97 6.72 0.58
N PHE A 96 7.17 6.38 1.86
CA PHE A 96 8.49 6.07 2.40
C PHE A 96 9.19 4.98 1.61
N LEU A 97 8.51 3.87 1.33
CA LEU A 97 9.06 2.77 0.55
C LEU A 97 9.42 3.20 -0.87
N MET A 98 8.54 3.93 -1.56
CA MET A 98 8.82 4.42 -2.91
C MET A 98 10.11 5.25 -3.01
N TYR A 99 10.43 6.03 -1.98
CA TYR A 99 11.57 6.96 -1.99
C TYR A 99 12.83 6.43 -1.28
N ASN A 100 12.71 5.44 -0.41
CA ASN A 100 13.82 4.94 0.43
C ASN A 100 14.09 3.45 0.24
N TRP A 101 13.35 2.75 -0.63
CA TRP A 101 13.67 1.38 -1.01
C TRP A 101 15.06 1.30 -1.62
N LYS A 102 15.84 0.31 -1.17
CA LYS A 102 17.12 -0.07 -1.75
C LYS A 102 17.03 -1.55 -2.12
N PRO A 103 17.51 -1.98 -3.29
CA PRO A 103 17.55 -3.40 -3.66
C PRO A 103 18.25 -4.26 -2.59
N ASP A 104 19.30 -3.73 -1.95
CA ASP A 104 20.03 -4.43 -0.88
C ASP A 104 19.16 -4.75 0.35
N ASN A 105 18.02 -4.05 0.54
CA ASN A 105 17.08 -4.34 1.62
C ASN A 105 16.38 -5.70 1.42
N GLU A 106 16.24 -6.17 0.18
CA GLU A 106 15.64 -7.45 -0.17
C GLU A 106 16.47 -8.63 0.35
N GLN A 107 17.74 -8.44 0.64
CA GLN A 107 18.62 -9.47 1.19
C GLN A 107 18.42 -9.69 2.69
N GLN A 108 17.66 -8.80 3.36
CA GLN A 108 17.35 -8.97 4.77
C GLN A 108 16.20 -9.95 4.95
N PRO A 109 16.37 -11.06 5.72
CA PRO A 109 15.38 -12.13 5.80
C PRO A 109 13.97 -11.68 6.22
N ASP A 110 13.88 -10.75 7.18
CA ASP A 110 12.60 -10.24 7.69
C ASP A 110 11.84 -9.39 6.67
N ILE A 111 12.59 -8.66 5.83
CA ILE A 111 12.05 -7.86 4.73
C ILE A 111 11.64 -8.83 3.62
N MET A 112 12.56 -9.66 3.13
CA MET A 112 12.33 -10.63 2.07
C MET A 112 11.09 -11.49 2.30
N SER A 113 10.97 -12.10 3.48
CA SER A 113 9.83 -12.96 3.84
C SER A 113 8.50 -12.22 3.93
N SER A 114 8.52 -10.93 4.25
CA SER A 114 7.31 -10.11 4.31
C SER A 114 6.84 -9.67 2.92
N TRP A 115 7.77 -9.44 1.99
CA TRP A 115 7.47 -9.02 0.63
C TRP A 115 7.13 -10.18 -0.30
N SER A 116 7.82 -11.32 -0.17
CA SER A 116 7.67 -12.47 -1.07
C SER A 116 6.23 -12.99 -1.12
N GLY A 117 5.51 -12.98 0.01
CA GLY A 117 4.13 -13.44 0.08
C GLY A 117 3.08 -12.38 -0.29
N TYR A 118 3.46 -11.10 -0.36
CA TYR A 118 2.51 -10.01 -0.58
C TYR A 118 1.94 -10.06 -2.00
N GLN A 119 2.81 -10.18 -3.01
CA GLN A 119 2.41 -10.26 -4.41
C GLN A 119 1.62 -11.54 -4.70
N GLU A 120 2.09 -12.68 -4.19
CA GLU A 120 1.40 -13.97 -4.33
C GLU A 120 -0.02 -13.93 -3.74
N SER A 121 -0.21 -13.25 -2.61
CA SER A 121 -1.53 -13.08 -1.98
C SER A 121 -2.47 -12.26 -2.85
N LEU A 122 -1.98 -11.20 -3.50
CA LEU A 122 -2.78 -10.38 -4.42
C LEU A 122 -3.11 -11.14 -5.71
N ASP A 123 -2.15 -11.89 -6.26
CA ASP A 123 -2.38 -12.73 -7.44
C ASP A 123 -3.46 -13.78 -7.17
N ALA A 124 -3.38 -14.45 -6.02
CA ALA A 124 -4.38 -15.41 -5.57
C ALA A 124 -5.76 -14.75 -5.39
N PHE A 125 -5.80 -13.55 -4.82
CA PHE A 125 -7.02 -12.77 -4.67
C PHE A 125 -7.68 -12.42 -6.02
N PHE A 126 -6.93 -11.85 -6.96
CA PHE A 126 -7.48 -11.51 -8.27
C PHE A 126 -7.92 -12.76 -9.04
N LEU A 127 -7.14 -13.84 -8.97
CA LEU A 127 -7.50 -15.13 -9.57
C LEU A 127 -8.80 -15.68 -8.97
N ARG A 128 -9.01 -15.56 -7.65
CA ARG A 128 -10.27 -15.94 -7.01
C ARG A 128 -11.43 -15.11 -7.54
N GLY A 129 -11.28 -13.78 -7.57
CA GLY A 129 -12.32 -12.90 -8.08
C GLY A 129 -12.66 -13.14 -9.55
N GLN A 130 -11.70 -13.58 -10.36
CA GLN A 130 -11.94 -14.05 -11.73
C GLN A 130 -12.75 -15.35 -11.78
N ARG A 131 -12.40 -16.35 -10.95
CA ARG A 131 -13.15 -17.62 -10.85
C ARG A 131 -14.59 -17.42 -10.37
N GLU A 132 -14.80 -16.45 -9.50
CA GLU A 132 -16.13 -16.06 -9.00
C GLU A 132 -16.90 -15.14 -9.98
N GLY A 133 -16.30 -14.78 -11.12
CA GLY A 133 -16.92 -13.91 -12.12
C GLY A 133 -17.06 -12.44 -11.69
N ALA A 134 -16.38 -12.02 -10.62
CA ALA A 134 -16.39 -10.64 -10.15
C ALA A 134 -15.47 -9.73 -10.97
N PHE A 135 -14.37 -10.28 -11.49
CA PHE A 135 -13.36 -9.59 -12.29
C PHE A 135 -13.24 -10.19 -13.70
N ARG A 136 -12.86 -9.37 -14.67
CA ARG A 136 -12.63 -9.77 -16.07
C ARG A 136 -11.46 -10.75 -16.17
N VAL A 137 -11.56 -11.71 -17.10
CA VAL A 137 -10.61 -12.83 -17.24
C VAL A 137 -9.64 -12.69 -18.40
N ASP A 138 -9.84 -11.68 -19.26
CA ASP A 138 -8.95 -11.38 -20.38
C ASP A 138 -7.66 -10.66 -19.95
N ILE A 139 -7.60 -10.16 -18.71
CA ILE A 139 -6.39 -9.63 -18.08
C ILE A 139 -5.86 -10.65 -17.07
N PRO A 140 -4.59 -11.09 -17.13
CA PRO A 140 -4.03 -12.02 -16.15
C PRO A 140 -4.07 -11.46 -14.72
N ALA A 141 -4.31 -12.30 -13.72
CA ALA A 141 -4.34 -11.90 -12.31
C ALA A 141 -3.08 -11.13 -11.88
N ALA A 142 -1.90 -11.60 -12.28
CA ALA A 142 -0.63 -10.90 -12.01
C ALA A 142 -0.58 -9.49 -12.62
N ALA A 143 -1.16 -9.29 -13.81
CA ALA A 143 -1.23 -7.96 -14.41
C ALA A 143 -2.20 -7.05 -13.64
N LEU A 144 -3.28 -7.58 -13.08
CA LEU A 144 -4.19 -6.83 -12.19
C LEU A 144 -3.48 -6.40 -10.89
N THR A 145 -2.62 -7.26 -10.34
CA THR A 145 -1.75 -6.92 -9.20
C THR A 145 -0.80 -5.76 -9.53
N GLU A 146 -0.11 -5.81 -10.67
CA GLU A 146 0.76 -4.70 -11.11
C GLU A 146 -0.01 -3.39 -11.34
N MET A 147 -1.19 -3.48 -11.95
CA MET A 147 -2.06 -2.30 -12.13
C MET A 147 -2.49 -1.71 -10.79
N PHE A 148 -2.85 -2.55 -9.82
CA PHE A 148 -3.19 -2.11 -8.47
C PHE A 148 -2.03 -1.34 -7.83
N PHE A 149 -0.81 -1.88 -7.87
CA PHE A 149 0.38 -1.20 -7.36
C PHE A 149 0.64 0.13 -8.08
N GLY A 150 0.56 0.14 -9.42
CA GLY A 150 0.79 1.33 -10.22
C GLY A 150 -0.19 2.44 -9.89
N VAL A 151 -1.48 2.13 -9.80
CA VAL A 151 -2.52 3.10 -9.43
C VAL A 151 -2.30 3.61 -8.00
N LEU A 152 -2.07 2.71 -7.04
CA LEU A 152 -1.89 3.07 -5.64
C LEU A 152 -0.69 4.01 -5.46
N THR A 153 0.48 3.61 -5.93
CA THR A 153 1.73 4.38 -5.79
C THR A 153 1.66 5.71 -6.54
N SER A 154 1.10 5.74 -7.75
CA SER A 154 0.92 6.96 -8.52
C SER A 154 0.02 7.98 -7.82
N MET A 155 -1.09 7.53 -7.23
CA MET A 155 -2.02 8.41 -6.54
C MET A 155 -1.44 8.94 -5.22
N VAL A 156 -0.76 8.10 -4.45
CA VAL A 156 -0.03 8.52 -3.24
C VAL A 156 1.02 9.58 -3.58
N ASP A 157 1.81 9.37 -4.64
CA ASP A 157 2.81 10.35 -5.08
C ASP A 157 2.19 11.65 -5.61
N ALA A 158 1.09 11.55 -6.36
CA ALA A 158 0.39 12.71 -6.90
C ALA A 158 -0.21 13.60 -5.80
N GLU A 159 -0.76 12.99 -4.74
CA GLU A 159 -1.22 13.73 -3.57
C GLU A 159 -0.06 14.42 -2.85
N ARG A 160 1.03 13.70 -2.62
CA ARG A 160 2.22 14.25 -1.95
C ARG A 160 2.79 15.46 -2.67
N ARG A 161 2.79 15.43 -4.01
CA ARG A 161 3.22 16.57 -4.84
C ARG A 161 2.18 17.68 -4.96
N GLY A 162 1.05 17.58 -4.28
CA GLY A 162 -0.04 18.54 -4.33
C GLY A 162 -0.78 18.58 -5.66
N ARG A 163 -0.60 17.59 -6.55
CA ARG A 163 -1.33 17.51 -7.82
C ARG A 163 -2.75 16.98 -7.66
N VAL A 164 -2.99 16.18 -6.63
CA VAL A 164 -4.30 15.61 -6.32
C VAL A 164 -4.67 15.94 -4.88
N ALA A 165 -5.93 16.27 -4.62
CA ALA A 165 -6.40 16.54 -3.27
C ALA A 165 -6.44 15.24 -2.44
N ARG A 166 -6.09 15.33 -1.16
CA ARG A 166 -6.18 14.21 -0.21
C ARG A 166 -7.58 13.63 -0.10
N LEU A 167 -8.59 14.50 -0.10
CA LEU A 167 -9.98 14.11 0.06
C LEU A 167 -10.47 13.37 -1.19
N GLY A 168 -10.99 12.16 -1.01
CA GLY A 168 -11.59 11.37 -2.09
C GLY A 168 -10.62 10.49 -2.87
N ILE A 169 -9.31 10.51 -2.58
CA ILE A 169 -8.33 9.73 -3.34
C ILE A 169 -8.62 8.22 -3.35
N ALA A 170 -9.02 7.66 -2.19
CA ALA A 170 -9.40 6.27 -2.06
C ALA A 170 -10.62 5.92 -2.92
N SER A 171 -11.59 6.84 -3.00
CA SER A 171 -12.79 6.67 -3.82
C SER A 171 -12.47 6.70 -5.31
N VAL A 172 -11.57 7.60 -5.75
CA VAL A 172 -11.11 7.65 -7.15
C VAL A 172 -10.38 6.37 -7.53
N VAL A 173 -9.47 5.88 -6.67
CA VAL A 173 -8.77 4.61 -6.89
C VAL A 173 -9.74 3.45 -6.98
N GLU A 174 -10.70 3.37 -6.05
CA GLU A 174 -11.73 2.33 -6.04
C GLU A 174 -12.56 2.35 -7.32
N GLN A 175 -13.08 3.52 -7.72
CA GLN A 175 -13.89 3.65 -8.92
C GLN A 175 -13.11 3.22 -10.17
N MET A 176 -11.89 3.73 -10.35
CA MET A 176 -11.10 3.40 -11.55
C MET A 176 -10.72 1.92 -11.59
N MET A 177 -10.35 1.33 -10.45
CA MET A 177 -10.07 -0.11 -10.38
C MET A 177 -11.33 -0.92 -10.67
N LEU A 178 -12.43 -0.72 -9.93
CA LEU A 178 -13.64 -1.52 -10.10
C LEU A 178 -14.25 -1.36 -11.49
N HIS A 179 -14.30 -0.16 -12.07
CA HIS A 179 -14.83 0.04 -13.42
C HIS A 179 -13.90 -0.54 -14.50
N GLY A 180 -12.58 -0.53 -14.30
CA GLY A 180 -11.62 -1.07 -15.26
C GLY A 180 -11.50 -2.60 -15.26
N ILE A 181 -11.69 -3.23 -14.08
CA ILE A 181 -11.43 -4.66 -13.88
C ILE A 181 -12.69 -5.50 -13.65
N ALA A 182 -13.84 -4.88 -13.40
CA ALA A 182 -15.10 -5.62 -13.28
C ALA A 182 -15.35 -6.47 -14.52
N SER A 183 -15.93 -7.65 -14.32
CA SER A 183 -16.54 -8.40 -15.42
C SER A 183 -17.60 -7.54 -16.11
N GLU A 184 -17.58 -7.52 -17.44
CA GLU A 184 -18.69 -6.94 -18.20
C GLU A 184 -19.95 -7.79 -17.92
N PRO A 185 -21.12 -7.16 -17.74
CA PRO A 185 -22.35 -7.93 -17.75
C PRO A 185 -22.45 -8.64 -19.10
N VAL A 186 -22.66 -9.95 -19.08
CA VAL A 186 -22.93 -10.72 -20.30
C VAL A 186 -24.07 -10.01 -21.04
N ARG A 187 -23.77 -9.38 -22.18
CA ARG A 187 -24.82 -8.82 -23.05
C ARG A 187 -25.71 -9.99 -23.45
N ALA A 188 -26.96 -9.99 -22.97
CA ALA A 188 -27.95 -10.92 -23.46
C ALA A 188 -28.01 -10.79 -25.00
N PRO A 189 -28.05 -11.90 -25.76
CA PRO A 189 -28.21 -11.81 -27.20
C PRO A 189 -29.46 -11.00 -27.50
N ALA A 190 -29.33 -10.03 -28.41
CA ALA A 190 -30.45 -9.21 -28.85
C ALA A 190 -31.58 -10.14 -29.28
N GLN A 191 -32.66 -10.17 -28.49
CA GLN A 191 -33.86 -10.92 -28.86
C GLN A 191 -34.32 -10.38 -30.21
N GLY A 192 -34.41 -11.28 -31.19
CA GLY A 192 -34.53 -10.96 -32.60
C GLY A 192 -35.66 -9.97 -32.90
N ALA A 193 -35.36 -9.02 -33.79
CA ALA A 193 -36.40 -8.25 -34.46
C ALA A 193 -37.32 -9.23 -35.23
N PRO A 194 -38.66 -9.12 -35.09
CA PRO A 194 -39.56 -9.88 -35.94
C PRO A 194 -39.40 -9.39 -37.39
N ALA A 195 -39.42 -10.36 -38.32
CA ALA A 195 -39.38 -10.16 -39.76
C ALA A 195 -40.62 -9.42 -40.28
#